data_AF-G5LJG4-F1
#
_entry.id   AF-G5LJG4-F1
#
_cell.length_a   1.000
_cell.length_b   1.000
_cell.length_c   1.000
_cell.angle_alpha   90.00
_cell.angle_beta   90.00
_cell.angle_gamma   90.00
#
_symmetry.space_group_name_H-M   'P 1'
#
loop_
_entity.id
_entity.type
_entity.pdbx_description
1 polymer ?
#
loop_
_entity_poly.entity_id
_entity_poly.type
_entity_poly.pdbx_seq_one_letter_code
_entity_poly.pdbx_strand_id
1 'polypeptide(L)'
;MSKATYGRHTGHTARSRTDFVWEGFRLLQENVQQQGWRTYLYDAEQPYTPVASVTGKGESRQVWYYHTDVTGTPQEVTAADGTLVWAGYIRGFGENAADISNSGAYFHQPLRLPGQYFDDETG
;
A
#
# COMPACT_ATOMS: atom_id res chain seq x y z
N MET A 1 6.47 -15.21 0.61
CA MET A 1 7.58 -14.81 1.51
C MET A 1 6.97 -14.18 2.75
N SER A 2 7.50 -14.38 3.96
CA SER A 2 6.95 -13.78 5.19
C SER A 2 7.99 -12.88 5.86
N LYS A 3 7.61 -11.68 6.31
CA LYS A 3 8.47 -10.77 7.09
C LYS A 3 7.88 -10.58 8.48
N ALA A 4 8.73 -10.58 9.50
CA ALA A 4 8.35 -10.26 10.88
C ALA A 4 8.87 -8.86 11.24
N THR A 5 8.01 -8.02 11.82
CA THR A 5 8.39 -6.68 12.28
C THR A 5 8.50 -6.69 13.81
N TYR A 6 9.64 -6.24 14.33
CA TYR A 6 9.93 -6.21 15.76
C TYR A 6 9.90 -4.76 16.27
N GLY A 7 9.22 -4.52 17.40
CA GLY A 7 9.17 -3.21 18.03
C GLY A 7 10.46 -2.92 18.81
N ARG A 8 11.05 -1.73 18.64
CA ARG A 8 12.08 -1.21 19.55
C ARG A 8 11.40 -0.85 20.87
N HIS A 9 11.45 -1.75 21.85
CA HIS A 9 11.64 -1.50 23.29
C HIS A 9 11.47 -2.84 24.03
N THR A 10 12.57 -3.33 24.61
CA THR A 10 12.67 -4.39 25.64
C THR A 10 11.69 -5.56 25.54
N GLY A 11 12.12 -6.62 24.86
CA GLY A 11 11.45 -7.92 24.83
C GLY A 11 11.31 -8.44 23.41
N HIS A 12 12.05 -9.49 23.06
CA HIS A 12 11.99 -10.14 21.76
C HIS A 12 10.64 -10.85 21.58
N THR A 13 9.59 -10.12 21.24
CA THR A 13 8.32 -10.65 20.75
C THR A 13 7.96 -9.89 19.47
N ALA A 14 7.76 -10.59 18.36
CA ALA A 14 7.36 -9.95 17.10
C ALA A 14 6.03 -9.21 17.31
N ARG A 15 5.99 -7.91 16.98
CA ARG A 15 4.81 -7.06 17.20
C ARG A 15 3.71 -7.35 16.18
N SER A 16 4.11 -7.74 14.96
CA SER A 16 3.23 -8.17 13.89
C SER A 16 4.01 -8.96 12.84
N ARG A 17 3.40 -9.98 12.25
CA ARG A 17 3.92 -10.68 11.07
C ARG A 17 3.12 -10.26 9.84
N THR A 18 3.82 -10.03 8.74
CA THR A 18 3.20 -9.80 7.43
C THR A 18 3.59 -10.92 6.48
N ASP A 19 2.57 -11.60 5.94
CA ASP A 19 2.73 -12.66 4.95
C ASP A 19 2.49 -12.06 3.55
N PHE A 20 3.46 -12.20 2.65
CA PHE A 20 3.42 -11.65 1.29
C PHE A 20 3.29 -12.74 0.23
N VAL A 21 2.38 -12.51 -0.71
CA VAL A 21 2.19 -13.28 -1.94
C VAL A 21 2.70 -12.46 -3.11
N TRP A 22 3.60 -13.04 -3.89
CA TRP A 22 4.21 -12.42 -5.06
C TRP A 22 3.81 -13.18 -6.32
N GLU A 23 3.63 -12.46 -7.41
CA GLU A 23 3.47 -13.02 -8.75
C GLU A 23 4.62 -12.49 -9.61
N GLY A 24 5.58 -13.34 -9.98
CA GLY A 24 6.83 -12.86 -10.56
C GLY A 24 7.51 -11.84 -9.63
N PHE A 25 7.70 -10.61 -10.13
CA PHE A 25 8.33 -9.50 -9.39
C PHE A 25 7.33 -8.48 -8.82
N ARG A 26 6.01 -8.72 -8.91
CA ARG A 26 4.99 -7.81 -8.37
C ARG A 26 4.33 -8.39 -7.12
N LEU A 27 4.02 -7.51 -6.17
CA LEU A 27 3.33 -7.89 -4.94
C LEU A 27 1.85 -8.12 -5.25
N LEU A 28 1.39 -9.36 -5.13
CA LEU A 28 -0.02 -9.68 -5.36
C LEU A 28 -0.86 -9.43 -4.11
N GLN A 29 -0.35 -9.81 -2.94
CA GLN A 29 -1.10 -9.68 -1.69
C GLN A 29 -0.18 -9.54 -0.48
N GLU A 30 -0.59 -8.72 0.49
CA GLU A 30 -0.04 -8.71 1.84
C GLU A 30 -1.12 -9.08 2.86
N ASN A 31 -0.75 -9.84 3.89
CA ASN A 31 -1.62 -10.18 5.01
C ASN A 31 -0.89 -9.83 6.31
N VAL A 32 -1.33 -8.75 6.94
CA VAL A 32 -0.76 -8.26 8.19
C VAL A 32 -1.58 -8.83 9.32
N GLN A 33 -0.95 -9.65 10.17
CA GLN A 33 -1.62 -10.27 11.31
C GLN A 33 -2.35 -9.22 12.15
N GLN A 34 -3.61 -9.49 12.45
CA GLN A 34 -4.55 -8.64 13.21
C GLN A 34 -4.95 -7.30 12.55
N GLN A 35 -4.38 -6.93 11.40
CA GLN A 35 -4.74 -5.71 10.67
C GLN A 35 -5.57 -6.01 9.41
N GLY A 36 -5.41 -7.18 8.80
CA GLY A 36 -6.17 -7.61 7.64
C GLY A 36 -5.27 -7.95 6.46
N TRP A 37 -5.89 -8.11 5.30
CA TRP A 37 -5.18 -8.39 4.04
C TRP A 37 -5.41 -7.26 3.03
N ARG A 38 -4.51 -7.15 2.06
CA ARG A 38 -4.64 -6.30 0.89
C ARG A 38 -4.21 -7.07 -0.35
N THR A 39 -5.07 -7.09 -1.38
CA THR A 39 -4.77 -7.65 -2.70
C THR A 39 -4.64 -6.52 -3.71
N TYR A 40 -3.59 -6.57 -4.53
CA TYR A 40 -3.34 -5.60 -5.59
C TYR A 40 -3.86 -6.10 -6.93
N LEU A 41 -4.45 -5.19 -7.69
CA LEU A 41 -4.92 -5.38 -9.05
C LEU A 41 -4.05 -4.51 -9.95
N TYR A 42 -3.60 -5.10 -11.05
CA TYR A 42 -2.68 -4.49 -11.99
C TYR A 42 -3.31 -4.38 -13.37
N ASP A 43 -2.84 -3.40 -14.14
CA ASP A 43 -3.18 -3.25 -15.55
C ASP A 43 -2.72 -4.49 -16.35
N ALA A 44 -3.56 -4.93 -17.28
CA ALA A 44 -3.31 -6.12 -18.09
C ALA A 44 -2.24 -5.89 -19.18
N GLU A 45 -2.15 -4.66 -19.69
CA GLU A 45 -1.19 -4.23 -20.71
C GLU A 45 0.10 -3.69 -20.07
N GLN A 46 0.01 -3.18 -18.84
CA GLN A 46 1.14 -2.70 -18.04
C GLN A 46 1.24 -3.46 -16.70
N PRO A 47 1.89 -4.64 -16.69
CA PRO A 47 1.84 -5.57 -15.56
C PRO A 47 2.35 -5.05 -14.21
N TYR A 48 3.07 -3.92 -14.19
CA TYR A 48 3.60 -3.31 -12.98
C TYR A 48 2.85 -2.05 -12.55
N THR A 49 1.81 -1.66 -13.27
CA THR A 49 0.99 -0.48 -12.99
C THR A 49 -0.20 -0.91 -12.14
N PRO A 50 -0.26 -0.54 -10.85
CA PRO A 50 -1.41 -0.84 -10.01
C PRO A 50 -2.60 0.01 -10.47
N VAL A 51 -3.77 -0.62 -10.57
CA VAL A 51 -5.03 0.06 -10.91
C VAL A 51 -5.98 0.13 -9.72
N ALA A 52 -5.93 -0.87 -8.84
CA ALA A 52 -6.74 -0.92 -7.65
C ALA A 52 -6.10 -1.79 -6.56
N SER A 53 -6.56 -1.66 -5.32
CA SER A 53 -6.36 -2.66 -4.30
C SER A 53 -7.65 -2.90 -3.50
N VAL A 54 -7.79 -4.11 -2.98
CA VAL A 54 -8.89 -4.47 -2.09
C VAL A 54 -8.29 -4.82 -0.74
N THR A 55 -8.73 -4.13 0.31
CA THR A 55 -8.37 -4.44 1.69
C THR A 55 -9.53 -5.12 2.41
N GLY A 56 -9.24 -6.08 3.28
CA GLY A 56 -10.27 -6.73 4.09
C GLY A 56 -9.82 -7.09 5.51
N LYS A 57 -10.75 -6.97 6.47
CA LYS A 57 -10.57 -7.39 7.86
C LYS A 57 -11.88 -7.97 8.42
N GLY A 58 -11.90 -9.27 8.72
CA GLY A 58 -13.15 -9.94 9.07
C GLY A 58 -14.15 -9.86 7.92
N GLU A 59 -15.33 -9.27 8.16
CA GLU A 59 -16.35 -9.09 7.13
C GLU A 59 -16.20 -7.80 6.30
N SER A 60 -15.39 -6.83 6.78
CA SER A 60 -15.21 -5.57 6.07
C SER A 60 -14.34 -5.74 4.82
N ARG A 61 -14.74 -5.08 3.73
CA ARG A 61 -13.96 -4.94 2.49
C ARG A 61 -14.02 -3.49 2.02
N GLN A 62 -12.89 -2.97 1.56
CA GLN A 62 -12.77 -1.64 0.96
C GLN A 62 -11.94 -1.71 -0.32
N VAL A 63 -12.31 -0.92 -1.31
CA VAL A 63 -11.61 -0.80 -2.59
C VAL A 63 -10.94 0.56 -2.68
N TRP A 64 -9.71 0.56 -3.16
CA TRP A 64 -8.87 1.73 -3.38
C TRP A 64 -8.47 1.78 -4.84
N TYR A 65 -8.63 2.92 -5.49
CA TYR A 65 -8.26 3.12 -6.90
C TYR A 65 -7.00 3.94 -7.00
N TYR A 66 -6.06 3.47 -7.83
CA TYR A 66 -4.76 4.09 -8.03
C TYR A 66 -4.79 4.95 -9.28
N HIS A 67 -4.30 6.18 -9.17
CA HIS A 67 -4.08 7.07 -10.30
C HIS A 67 -2.57 7.22 -10.48
N THR A 68 -2.05 6.63 -11.54
CA THR A 68 -0.61 6.56 -11.79
C THR A 68 -0.19 7.49 -12.93
N ASP A 69 1.07 7.91 -12.94
CA ASP A 69 1.65 8.53 -14.13
C ASP A 69 1.98 7.49 -15.23
N VAL A 70 2.55 7.96 -16.34
CA VAL A 70 2.93 7.13 -17.51
C VAL A 70 3.96 6.05 -17.19
N THR A 71 4.65 6.14 -16.05
CA THR A 71 5.61 5.12 -15.62
C THR A 71 4.96 4.06 -14.76
N GLY A 72 3.72 4.25 -14.29
CA GLY A 72 3.04 3.39 -13.33
C GLY A 72 3.28 3.80 -11.87
N THR A 73 3.87 4.96 -11.63
CA THR A 73 4.08 5.49 -10.27
C THR A 73 2.78 6.08 -9.73
N PRO A 74 2.26 5.61 -8.58
CA PRO A 74 1.06 6.18 -7.96
C PRO A 74 1.24 7.66 -7.63
N GLN A 75 0.33 8.49 -8.13
CA GLN A 75 0.25 9.93 -7.84
C GLN A 75 -0.88 10.22 -6.86
N GLU A 76 -2.00 9.53 -6.97
CA GLU A 76 -3.16 9.68 -6.10
C GLU A 76 -3.83 8.32 -5.84
N VAL A 77 -4.54 8.21 -4.71
CA VAL A 77 -5.43 7.08 -4.42
C VAL A 77 -6.77 7.60 -3.94
N THR A 78 -7.84 7.03 -4.47
CA THR A 78 -9.22 7.36 -4.09
C THR A 78 -9.95 6.15 -3.51
N ALA A 79 -10.86 6.41 -2.58
CA ALA A 79 -11.84 5.42 -2.13
C ALA A 79 -12.88 5.12 -3.23
N ALA A 80 -13.75 4.14 -2.96
CA ALA A 80 -14.77 3.71 -3.91
C ALA A 80 -15.79 4.80 -4.30
N ASP A 81 -16.00 5.80 -3.44
CA ASP A 81 -16.88 6.94 -3.67
C ASP A 81 -16.17 8.12 -4.38
N GLY A 82 -14.90 7.97 -4.75
CA GLY A 82 -14.09 9.02 -5.37
C GLY A 82 -13.37 9.93 -4.37
N THR A 83 -13.52 9.72 -3.06
CA THR A 83 -12.81 10.52 -2.05
C THR A 83 -11.31 10.30 -2.15
N LEU A 84 -10.54 11.38 -2.32
CA LEU A 84 -9.07 11.34 -2.26
C LEU A 84 -8.60 10.95 -0.86
N VAL A 85 -7.82 9.88 -0.76
CA VAL A 85 -7.29 9.37 0.52
C VAL A 85 -5.78 9.47 0.63
N TRP A 86 -5.07 9.56 -0.50
CA TRP A 86 -3.62 9.71 -0.52
C TRP A 86 -3.19 10.46 -1.78
N ALA A 87 -2.15 11.28 -1.68
CA ALA A 87 -1.45 11.80 -2.85
C ALA A 87 0.06 11.88 -2.62
N GLY A 88 0.83 11.52 -3.65
CA GLY A 88 2.28 11.46 -3.63
C GLY A 88 2.98 12.82 -3.61
N TYR A 89 2.33 13.86 -4.12
CA TYR A 89 2.87 15.23 -4.17
C TYR A 89 1.84 16.25 -3.70
N ILE A 90 1.95 16.73 -2.46
CA ILE A 90 1.30 17.98 -2.07
C ILE A 90 2.15 19.13 -2.64
N ARG A 91 1.71 19.69 -3.78
CA ARG A 91 2.29 20.91 -4.35
C ARG A 91 2.08 22.06 -3.36
N GLY A 92 3.12 22.39 -2.59
CA GLY A 92 3.12 23.58 -1.74
C GLY A 92 4.34 23.72 -0.82
N PHE A 93 4.83 22.64 -0.22
CA PHE A 93 5.83 22.77 0.86
C PHE A 93 6.98 21.74 0.85
N GLY A 94 7.19 21.01 -0.25
CA GLY A 94 8.36 20.13 -0.37
C GLY A 94 8.32 18.89 0.54
N GLU A 95 7.16 18.56 1.11
CA GLU A 95 6.99 17.35 1.92
C GLU A 95 6.46 16.20 1.07
N ASN A 96 7.02 15.00 1.34
CA ASN A 96 6.70 13.74 0.68
C ASN A 96 5.22 13.34 0.86
N ALA A 97 4.78 12.41 0.02
CA ALA A 97 3.51 11.67 0.07
C ALA A 97 2.74 11.80 1.40
N ALA A 98 1.60 12.47 1.35
CA ALA A 98 0.74 12.64 2.50
C ALA A 98 -0.46 11.70 2.39
N ASP A 99 -0.79 11.05 3.51
CA ASP A 99 -2.12 10.50 3.73
C ASP A 99 -3.07 11.71 3.88
N ILE A 100 -3.94 11.90 2.89
CA ILE A 100 -4.82 13.08 2.79
C ILE A 100 -6.21 12.73 3.34
N SER A 101 -6.40 11.51 3.84
CA SER A 101 -7.69 11.07 4.34
C SER A 101 -8.10 11.88 5.59
N ASN A 102 -8.89 12.94 5.36
CA ASN A 102 -9.62 13.64 6.42
C ASN A 102 -10.78 12.77 6.98
N SER A 103 -10.87 11.51 6.53
CA SER A 103 -11.90 10.51 6.85
C SER A 103 -11.44 9.48 7.90
N GLY A 104 -10.19 9.55 8.37
CA GLY A 104 -9.64 8.62 9.36
C GLY A 104 -9.24 7.25 8.79
N ALA A 105 -9.23 7.11 7.46
CA ALA A 105 -8.80 5.90 6.76
C ALA A 105 -7.29 5.95 6.50
N TYR A 106 -6.49 5.58 7.51
CA TYR A 106 -5.04 5.47 7.35
C TYR A 106 -4.71 4.57 6.15
N PHE A 107 -4.22 5.15 5.06
CA PHE A 107 -3.87 4.45 3.83
C PHE A 107 -2.36 4.41 3.68
N HIS A 108 -1.77 3.31 4.13
CA HIS A 108 -0.37 3.02 3.86
C HIS A 108 -0.18 2.69 2.38
N GLN A 109 0.66 3.44 1.67
CA GLN A 109 0.99 3.27 0.25
C GLN A 109 2.37 2.61 0.08
N PRO A 110 2.45 1.27 -0.03
CA PRO A 110 3.74 0.59 -0.05
C PRO A 110 4.36 0.42 -1.45
N LEU A 111 3.66 0.79 -2.53
CA LEU A 111 4.25 0.77 -3.89
C LEU A 111 4.85 2.14 -4.17
N ARG A 112 6.17 2.20 -4.46
CA ARG A 112 6.89 3.46 -4.77
C ARG A 112 7.24 3.59 -6.25
N LEU A 113 7.79 2.53 -6.84
CA LEU A 113 8.13 2.45 -8.25
C LEU A 113 7.50 1.19 -8.85
N PRO A 114 7.37 1.08 -10.19
CA PRO A 114 6.89 -0.13 -10.84
C PRO A 114 7.72 -1.34 -10.39
N GLY A 115 7.07 -2.29 -9.71
CA GLY A 115 7.73 -3.47 -9.16
C GLY A 115 8.59 -3.25 -7.90
N GLN A 116 8.57 -2.07 -7.26
CA GLN A 116 9.26 -1.85 -5.98
C GLN A 116 8.28 -1.62 -4.83
N TYR A 117 8.41 -2.49 -3.82
CA TYR A 117 7.77 -2.38 -2.52
C TYR A 117 8.66 -1.59 -1.56
N PHE A 118 8.05 -0.73 -0.73
CA PHE A 118 8.72 0.00 0.33
C PHE A 118 9.30 -0.97 1.38
N ASP A 119 10.63 -1.09 1.43
CA ASP A 119 11.32 -1.68 2.56
C ASP A 119 11.97 -0.58 3.41
N ASP A 120 11.47 -0.40 4.63
CA ASP A 120 11.97 0.52 5.67
C ASP A 120 13.44 0.25 6.07
N GLU A 121 14.09 -0.79 5.52
CA GLU A 121 15.53 -1.03 5.64
C GLU A 121 16.40 -0.35 4.56
N THR A 122 15.84 0.26 3.51
CA THR A 122 16.65 0.81 2.40
C THR A 122 16.51 2.30 2.08
N GLY A 123 15.64 3.04 2.78
CA GLY A 123 15.60 4.51 2.73
C GLY A 123 14.23 5.14 2.45
#